data_AF-A0A7C0V566-F1
#
_entry.id   AF-A0A7C0V566-F1
#
_cell.length_a   1.000
_cell.length_b   1.000
_cell.length_c   1.000
_cell.angle_alpha   90.00
_cell.angle_beta   90.00
_cell.angle_gamma   90.00
#
_symmetry.space_group_name_H-M   'P 1'
#
loop_
_entity.id
_entity.type
_entity.pdbx_description
1 polymer ?
#
loop_
_entity_poly.entity_id
_entity_poly.type
_entity_poly.pdbx_seq_one_letter_code
_entity_poly.pdbx_strand_id
1 'polypeptide(L)'
;MRRLIETALSDDEIAGIIELCDAEIDRRIGPQNPSDPLIRRLSTLLAARTIKLREPKARAIGEYREKSGDILDIWEREIERIYRLYEAFKLSSTSYRYMEESRP
;
A
#
# COMPACT_ATOMS: atom_id res chain seq x y z
N MET A 1 -3.20 0.05 -15.50
CA MET A 1 -2.80 0.60 -14.19
C MET A 1 -3.36 2.01 -14.07
N ARG A 2 -4.15 2.35 -13.03
CA ARG A 2 -4.63 3.73 -12.85
C ARG A 2 -3.43 4.56 -12.33
N ARG A 3 -2.93 5.51 -13.13
CA ARG A 3 -1.77 6.33 -12.74
C ARG A 3 -2.17 7.30 -11.62
N LEU A 4 -1.55 7.18 -10.44
CA LEU A 4 -1.71 8.11 -9.32
C LEU A 4 -0.74 9.30 -9.40
N ILE A 5 0.38 9.11 -10.12
CA ILE A 5 1.46 10.08 -10.24
C ILE A 5 1.91 10.19 -11.69
N GLU A 6 2.12 11.42 -12.14
CA GLU A 6 2.80 11.76 -13.37
C GLU A 6 4.27 12.03 -13.03
N THR A 7 5.16 11.22 -13.61
CA THR A 7 6.60 11.17 -13.30
C THR A 7 7.40 11.06 -14.60
N ALA A 8 8.66 11.48 -14.55
CA ALA A 8 9.59 11.33 -15.67
C ALA A 8 10.28 9.95 -15.70
N LEU A 9 10.07 9.13 -14.67
CA LEU A 9 10.60 7.78 -14.58
C LEU A 9 10.11 6.89 -15.72
N SER A 10 10.99 6.00 -16.15
CA SER A 10 10.67 4.95 -17.11
C SER A 10 9.75 3.89 -16.50
N ASP A 11 9.05 3.15 -17.37
CA ASP A 11 8.19 2.04 -16.93
C ASP A 11 9.00 0.96 -16.17
N ASP A 12 10.27 0.73 -16.51
CA ASP A 12 11.16 -0.21 -15.81
C ASP A 12 11.52 0.27 -14.39
N GLU A 13 11.78 1.55 -14.21
CA GLU A 13 12.04 2.14 -12.89
C GLU A 13 10.78 2.09 -12.01
N ILE A 14 9.62 2.35 -12.61
CA ILE A 14 8.32 2.25 -11.92
C ILE A 14 8.08 0.79 -11.50
N ALA A 15 8.33 -0.18 -12.39
CA ALA A 15 8.21 -1.60 -12.08
C ALA A 15 9.12 -2.01 -10.91
N GLY A 16 10.40 -1.61 -10.94
CA GLY A 16 11.32 -1.88 -9.84
C GLY A 16 10.91 -1.26 -8.51
N ILE A 17 10.32 -0.06 -8.52
CA ILE A 17 9.76 0.56 -7.31
C ILE A 17 8.57 -0.25 -6.80
N ILE A 18 7.68 -0.72 -7.67
CA ILE A 18 6.53 -1.55 -7.29
C ILE A 18 6.99 -2.87 -6.67
N GLU A 19 7.95 -3.56 -7.28
CA GLU A 19 8.51 -4.81 -6.73
C GLU A 19 9.10 -4.61 -5.32
N LEU A 20 9.84 -3.51 -5.12
CA LEU A 20 10.34 -3.15 -3.79
C LEU A 20 9.22 -2.89 -2.78
N CYS A 21 8.13 -2.22 -3.22
CA CYS A 21 6.97 -1.97 -2.37
C CYS A 21 6.25 -3.28 -2.02
N ASP A 22 6.05 -4.17 -2.99
CA ASP A 22 5.40 -5.46 -2.78
C ASP A 22 6.20 -6.33 -1.79
N ALA A 23 7.52 -6.38 -1.93
CA ALA A 23 8.39 -7.07 -0.98
C ALA A 23 8.29 -6.50 0.45
N GLU A 24 8.17 -5.18 0.59
CA GLU A 24 7.97 -4.53 1.90
C GLU A 24 6.60 -4.84 2.51
N ILE A 25 5.54 -4.89 1.69
CA ILE A 25 4.21 -5.34 2.12
C ILE A 25 4.30 -6.78 2.63
N ASP A 26 4.91 -7.68 1.86
CA ASP A 26 5.07 -9.08 2.21
C ASP A 26 5.85 -9.26 3.51
N ARG A 27 6.92 -8.47 3.71
CA ARG A 27 7.70 -8.45 4.95
C ARG A 27 6.86 -8.04 6.16
N ARG A 28 5.95 -7.09 6.01
CA ARG A 28 5.21 -6.48 7.13
C ARG A 28 3.95 -7.25 7.51
N ILE A 29 3.18 -7.69 6.52
CA ILE A 29 1.88 -8.37 6.76
C ILE A 29 1.83 -9.82 6.29
N GLY A 30 2.96 -10.37 5.81
CA GLY A 30 3.09 -11.74 5.30
C GLY A 30 2.84 -11.82 3.78
N PRO A 31 3.00 -12.98 3.14
CA PRO A 31 2.76 -13.14 1.71
C PRO A 31 1.32 -12.76 1.34
N GLN A 32 1.16 -11.89 0.34
CA GLN A 32 -0.15 -11.36 -0.03
C GLN A 32 -0.73 -11.99 -1.31
N ASN A 33 -2.07 -11.90 -1.44
CA ASN A 33 -2.75 -12.23 -2.69
C ASN A 33 -2.76 -10.99 -3.60
N PRO A 34 -2.12 -11.02 -4.78
CA PRO A 34 -2.09 -9.88 -5.70
C PRO A 34 -3.47 -9.56 -6.31
N SER A 35 -4.46 -10.44 -6.13
CA SER A 35 -5.86 -10.19 -6.53
C SER A 35 -6.62 -9.36 -5.51
N ASP A 36 -6.08 -9.17 -4.30
CA ASP A 36 -6.72 -8.36 -3.25
C ASP A 36 -6.70 -6.87 -3.64
N PRO A 37 -7.87 -6.21 -3.79
CA PRO A 37 -7.95 -4.80 -4.14
C PRO A 37 -7.22 -3.87 -3.17
N LEU A 38 -7.18 -4.20 -1.88
CA LEU A 38 -6.52 -3.39 -0.86
C LEU A 38 -4.99 -3.52 -0.94
N ILE A 39 -4.47 -4.72 -1.20
CA ILE A 39 -3.03 -4.92 -1.43
C ILE A 39 -2.57 -4.19 -2.69
N ARG A 40 -3.32 -4.31 -3.79
CA ARG A 40 -3.01 -3.57 -5.02
C ARG A 40 -3.01 -2.06 -4.80
N ARG A 41 -3.96 -1.56 -4.00
CA ARG A 41 -4.04 -0.15 -3.63
C ARG A 41 -2.88 0.28 -2.76
N LEU A 42 -2.50 -0.53 -1.77
CA LEU A 42 -1.35 -0.31 -0.89
C LEU A 42 -0.04 -0.24 -1.68
N SER A 43 0.19 -1.20 -2.57
CA SER A 43 1.34 -1.23 -3.48
C SER A 43 1.42 0.04 -4.33
N THR A 44 0.29 0.44 -4.93
CA THR A 44 0.23 1.66 -5.75
C THR A 44 0.49 2.92 -4.94
N LEU A 45 -0.03 3.02 -3.70
CA LEU A 45 0.19 4.17 -2.81
C LEU A 45 1.64 4.27 -2.34
N LEU A 46 2.26 3.15 -1.95
CA LEU A 46 3.68 3.10 -1.57
C LEU A 46 4.59 3.48 -2.73
N ALA A 47 4.28 2.98 -3.94
CA ALA A 47 5.01 3.34 -5.14
C ALA A 47 4.87 4.84 -5.45
N ALA A 48 3.65 5.37 -5.43
CA ALA A 48 3.39 6.80 -5.66
C ALA A 48 4.10 7.70 -4.65
N ARG A 49 4.06 7.34 -3.35
CA ARG A 49 4.80 8.03 -2.29
C ARG A 49 6.31 7.99 -2.54
N THR A 50 6.84 6.82 -2.87
CA THR A 50 8.28 6.65 -3.13
C THR A 50 8.74 7.48 -4.32
N ILE A 51 7.95 7.51 -5.40
CA ILE A 51 8.21 8.34 -6.57
C ILE A 51 8.15 9.82 -6.21
N LYS A 52 7.12 10.28 -5.48
CA LYS A 52 6.99 11.69 -5.08
C LYS A 52 8.12 12.16 -4.16
N LEU A 53 8.64 11.29 -3.30
CA LEU A 53 9.80 11.58 -2.45
C LEU A 53 11.11 11.66 -3.25
N ARG A 54 11.28 10.80 -4.27
CA ARG A 54 12.45 10.82 -5.17
C ARG A 54 12.39 11.95 -6.20
N GLU A 55 11.20 12.26 -6.69
CA GLU A 55 10.90 13.32 -7.65
C GLU A 55 9.85 14.28 -7.08
N PRO A 56 10.26 15.31 -6.30
CA PRO A 56 9.30 16.27 -5.72
C PRO A 56 8.43 16.99 -6.77
N LYS A 57 8.95 17.11 -8.00
CA LYS A 57 8.27 17.72 -9.17
C LYS A 57 7.19 16.84 -9.78
N ALA A 58 7.16 15.54 -9.47
CA ALA A 58 6.15 14.62 -9.96
C ALA A 58 4.76 15.07 -9.50
N ARG A 59 3.76 15.04 -10.38
CA ARG A 59 2.42 15.59 -10.08
C ARG A 59 1.46 14.48 -9.71
N ALA A 60 0.76 14.63 -8.59
CA ALA A 60 -0.36 13.76 -8.27
C ALA A 60 -1.52 14.04 -9.25
N ILE A 61 -2.10 12.97 -9.81
CA ILE A 61 -3.18 13.05 -10.81
C ILE A 61 -4.39 12.22 -10.36
N GLY A 62 -5.59 12.56 -10.87
CA GLY A 62 -6.84 11.84 -10.57
C GLY A 62 -7.52 12.25 -9.26
N GLU A 63 -8.01 11.27 -8.48
CA GLU A 63 -8.73 11.45 -7.20
C GLU A 63 -7.91 12.17 -6.12
N TYR A 64 -6.61 12.28 -6.34
CA TYR A 64 -5.61 12.84 -5.42
C TYR A 64 -5.08 14.21 -5.86
N ARG A 65 -5.73 14.87 -6.82
CA ARG A 65 -5.34 16.19 -7.32
C ARG A 65 -5.40 17.20 -6.17
N GLU A 66 -4.26 17.83 -5.87
CA GLU A 66 -3.88 18.77 -4.79
C GLU A 66 -4.87 19.93 -4.48
N LYS A 67 -6.13 19.64 -4.17
CA LYS A 67 -7.14 20.64 -3.81
C LYS A 67 -7.42 20.74 -2.30
N SER A 68 -6.81 19.89 -1.46
CA SER A 68 -7.25 19.77 -0.04
C SER A 68 -6.19 19.47 1.02
N GLY A 69 -4.88 19.50 0.73
CA GLY A 69 -3.84 19.32 1.75
C GLY A 69 -2.54 18.74 1.21
N ASP A 70 -1.58 18.50 2.10
CA ASP A 70 -0.34 17.78 1.77
C ASP A 70 -0.70 16.37 1.30
N ILE A 71 -0.38 16.07 0.04
CA ILE A 71 -0.75 14.81 -0.59
C ILE A 71 -0.01 13.61 0.02
N LEU A 72 1.20 13.84 0.54
CA LEU A 72 1.98 12.80 1.21
C LEU A 72 1.27 12.36 2.50
N ASP A 73 0.77 13.30 3.29
CA ASP A 73 0.02 13.01 4.51
C ASP A 73 -1.24 12.19 4.22
N ILE A 74 -1.95 12.49 3.13
CA ILE A 74 -3.14 11.75 2.73
C ILE A 74 -2.78 10.30 2.40
N TRP A 75 -1.74 10.10 1.59
CA TRP A 75 -1.26 8.77 1.23
C TRP A 75 -0.77 8.00 2.45
N GLU A 76 -0.02 8.64 3.36
CA GLU A 76 0.48 8.01 4.57
C GLU A 76 -0.65 7.55 5.50
N ARG A 77 -1.65 8.40 5.73
CA ARG A 77 -2.83 8.01 6.52
C ARG A 77 -3.59 6.84 5.92
N GLU A 78 -3.64 6.76 4.59
CA GLU A 78 -4.32 5.67 3.91
C GLU A 78 -3.51 4.37 3.94
N ILE A 79 -2.19 4.45 3.71
CA ILE A 79 -1.24 3.34 3.88
C ILE A 79 -1.37 2.76 5.29
N GLU A 80 -1.32 3.60 6.33
CA GLU A 80 -1.48 3.16 7.72
C GLU A 80 -2.84 2.50 7.97
N ARG A 81 -3.92 3.07 7.44
CA ARG A 81 -5.26 2.50 7.58
C ARG A 81 -5.33 1.09 7.01
N ILE A 82 -4.77 0.88 5.82
CA ILE A 82 -4.75 -0.45 5.19
C ILE A 82 -3.92 -1.42 6.05
N TYR A 83 -2.73 -1.02 6.52
CA TYR A 83 -1.93 -1.88 7.41
C TYR A 83 -2.68 -2.29 8.69
N ARG A 84 -3.36 -1.34 9.35
CA ARG A 84 -4.14 -1.63 10.56
C ARG A 84 -5.27 -2.62 10.31
N LEU A 85 -5.90 -2.59 9.13
CA LEU A 85 -6.95 -3.55 8.77
C LEU A 85 -6.38 -4.99 8.68
N TYR A 86 -5.21 -5.16 8.06
CA TYR A 86 -4.55 -6.47 7.98
C TYR A 86 -4.02 -6.95 9.32
N GLU A 87 -3.46 -6.06 10.15
CA GLU A 87 -3.03 -6.40 11.51
C GLU A 87 -4.23 -6.84 12.38
N ALA A 88 -5.35 -6.11 12.32
CA ALA A 88 -6.56 -6.47 13.04
C ALA A 88 -7.12 -7.82 12.58
N PHE A 89 -7.10 -8.10 11.28
CA PHE A 89 -7.53 -9.38 10.73
C PHE A 89 -6.63 -10.53 11.19
N LYS A 90 -5.31 -10.31 11.23
CA LYS A 90 -4.33 -11.30 11.72
C LYS A 90 -4.53 -11.63 13.19
N LEU A 91 -4.82 -10.62 14.04
CA LEU A 91 -5.14 -10.82 15.44
C LEU A 91 -6.46 -11.59 15.61
N SER A 92 -7.50 -11.22 14.86
CA SER A 92 -8.82 -11.87 14.94
C SER A 92 -8.78 -13.34 14.51
N SER A 93 -8.02 -13.69 13.45
CA SER A 93 -7.90 -15.09 13.00
C SER A 93 -7.08 -15.96 13.97
N THR A 94 -6.11 -15.35 14.67
CA THR A 94 -5.33 -16.05 15.71
C THR A 94 -6.21 -16.36 16.93
N SER A 95 -7.10 -15.45 17.33
CA SER A 95 -8.04 -15.68 18.44
C SER A 95 -9.09 -16.76 18.14
N TYR A 96 -9.48 -16.96 16.86
CA TYR A 96 -10.40 -18.03 16.48
C TYR A 96 -9.77 -19.42 16.59
N ARG A 97 -8.50 -19.58 16.19
CA ARG A 97 -7.80 -20.86 16.28
C ARG A 97 -7.66 -21.39 17.72
N TYR A 98 -7.57 -20.49 18.70
CA TYR A 98 -7.42 -20.90 20.10
C TYR A 98 -8.73 -21.44 20.71
N MET A 99 -9.90 -21.09 20.16
CA MET A 99 -11.19 -21.54 20.69
C MET A 99 -11.69 -22.87 20.12
N GLU A 100 -11.15 -23.35 19.00
CA GLU A 100 -11.52 -24.66 18.43
C GLU A 100 -10.74 -25.85 19.03
N GLU A 101 -9.57 -25.61 19.63
CA GLU A 101 -8.72 -26.69 20.21
C GLU A 101 -9.07 -27.02 21.67
N SER A 102 -10.05 -26.32 22.26
CA SER A 102 -10.51 -26.54 23.63
C SER A 102 -11.84 -27.29 23.68
N ARG A 103 -11.87 -28.54 23.20
CA ARG A 103 -12.91 -29.51 23.56
C ARG A 103 -12.26 -30.88 23.86
N PRO A 104 -12.24 -31.33 25.13
CA PRO A 104 -11.98 -32.73 25.47
C PRO A 104 -13.15 -33.64 25.08
#